data_AF-A0A369W3U6-F1
#
_entry.id   AF-A0A369W3U6-F1
#
_cell.length_a   1.000
_cell.length_b   1.000
_cell.length_c   1.000
_cell.angle_alpha   90.00
_cell.angle_beta   90.00
_cell.angle_gamma   90.00
#
_symmetry.space_group_name_H-M   'P 1'
#
loop_
_entity.id
_entity.type
_entity.pdbx_description
1 polymer ?
#
loop_
_entity_poly.entity_id
_entity_poly.type
_entity_poly.pdbx_seq_one_letter_code
_entity_poly.pdbx_strand_id
1 'polypeptide(L)'
;MFDDGNDRLSILELHHKEESLLTQEEHAILLAANRYGNIGMCGGANGGNAFVIRFNGRPAVITAGHTLIDDESGEVKCAHEDVRPSFMPNVAHYDPHTPRTDDDFVLRRVDLQYPPVNLKGYIAAVETGNTGGMTAADWLVFFLDEDITTDIMPDGHQRGFLQYSSNRESFDTGQLYLIGMHRDLGDGIVVHYQRCDYANLANLSIQHVCDTLPGTSGSMLLSMEDGELRFRAIHSSGRFNGPEGAADRHIFDHVPQDRSQWNSATPALRVFEAQDPEFRRLP
;
A
#
# COMPACT_ATOMS: atom_id res chain seq x y z
N MET A 1 9.71 -26.54 3.70
CA MET A 1 8.92 -25.31 3.76
C MET A 1 7.52 -25.73 3.34
N PHE A 2 6.53 -25.60 4.22
CA PHE A 2 5.14 -25.85 3.86
C PHE A 2 4.60 -24.50 3.36
N ASP A 3 4.19 -24.46 2.09
CA ASP A 3 3.49 -23.33 1.48
C ASP A 3 2.09 -23.26 2.13
N ASP A 4 1.84 -22.20 2.89
CA ASP A 4 0.54 -21.94 3.51
C ASP A 4 -0.40 -21.14 2.58
N GLY A 5 0.01 -20.94 1.33
CA GLY A 5 -0.70 -20.16 0.32
C GLY A 5 -0.40 -18.67 0.35
N ASN A 6 0.40 -18.19 1.31
CA ASN A 6 0.75 -16.77 1.48
C ASN A 6 2.22 -16.46 1.17
N ASP A 7 2.93 -17.39 0.53
CA ASP A 7 4.34 -17.22 0.21
C ASP A 7 4.58 -15.93 -0.60
N ARG A 8 5.61 -15.19 -0.19
CA ARG A 8 6.07 -13.97 -0.88
C ARG A 8 6.76 -14.35 -2.19
N LEU A 9 6.22 -13.85 -3.30
CA LEU A 9 6.74 -14.07 -4.64
C LEU A 9 7.37 -12.80 -5.20
N SER A 10 8.46 -12.93 -5.95
CA SER A 10 9.17 -11.78 -6.52
C SER A 10 8.45 -11.21 -7.74
N ILE A 11 8.25 -9.89 -7.77
CA ILE A 11 7.74 -9.18 -8.96
C ILE A 11 8.78 -9.23 -10.09
N LEU A 12 10.06 -9.17 -9.75
CA LEU A 12 11.15 -9.24 -10.73
C LEU A 12 11.17 -10.59 -11.45
N GLU A 13 11.01 -11.69 -10.70
CA GLU A 13 10.89 -13.02 -11.32
C GLU A 13 9.69 -13.10 -12.26
N LEU A 14 8.61 -12.41 -11.91
CA LEU A 14 7.42 -12.34 -12.76
C LEU A 14 7.68 -11.56 -14.05
N HIS A 15 8.42 -10.45 -13.99
CA HIS A 15 8.86 -9.71 -15.17
C HIS A 15 9.77 -10.53 -16.11
N HIS A 16 10.53 -11.48 -15.57
CA HIS A 16 11.41 -12.36 -16.36
C HIS A 16 10.69 -13.57 -16.99
N LYS A 17 9.42 -13.83 -16.65
CA LYS A 17 8.65 -14.89 -17.32
C LYS A 17 8.34 -14.48 -18.76
N GLU A 18 8.28 -15.47 -19.65
CA GLU A 18 7.81 -15.24 -21.01
C GLU A 18 6.34 -14.82 -20.98
N GLU A 19 5.98 -13.78 -21.74
CA GLU A 19 4.62 -13.22 -21.81
C GLU A 19 3.54 -14.28 -22.06
N SER A 20 3.84 -15.26 -22.93
CA SER A 20 2.90 -16.35 -23.25
C SER A 20 2.66 -17.35 -22.11
N LEU A 21 3.45 -17.29 -21.04
CA LEU A 21 3.36 -18.16 -19.87
C LEU A 21 2.71 -17.47 -18.67
N LEU A 22 2.49 -16.16 -18.74
CA LEU A 22 1.82 -15.41 -17.69
C LEU A 22 0.33 -15.76 -17.66
N THR A 23 -0.17 -16.01 -16.46
CA THR A 23 -1.62 -16.13 -16.21
C THR A 23 -2.26 -14.75 -16.22
N GLN A 24 -3.59 -14.69 -16.40
CA GLN A 24 -4.35 -13.42 -16.31
C GLN A 24 -4.10 -12.69 -14.99
N GLU A 25 -4.03 -13.43 -13.91
CA GLU A 25 -3.77 -12.92 -12.57
C GLU A 25 -2.36 -12.30 -12.46
N GLU A 26 -1.37 -12.98 -13.01
CA GLU A 26 0.01 -12.47 -13.07
C GLU A 26 0.13 -11.20 -13.92
N HIS A 27 -0.59 -11.11 -15.05
CA HIS A 27 -0.68 -9.85 -15.79
C HIS A 27 -1.29 -8.73 -14.94
N ALA A 28 -2.37 -9.01 -14.20
CA ALA A 28 -2.98 -8.02 -13.33
C ALA A 28 -2.03 -7.56 -12.22
N ILE A 29 -1.20 -8.47 -11.68
CA ILE A 29 -0.14 -8.17 -10.71
C ILE A 29 0.92 -7.26 -11.30
N LEU A 30 1.45 -7.57 -12.50
CA LEU A 30 2.46 -6.76 -13.17
C LEU A 30 1.92 -5.35 -13.51
N LEU A 31 0.69 -5.27 -14.00
CA LEU A 31 0.03 -3.99 -14.25
C LEU A 31 -0.12 -3.19 -12.94
N ALA A 32 -0.55 -3.80 -11.84
CA ALA A 32 -0.61 -3.12 -10.56
C ALA A 32 0.77 -2.66 -10.06
N ALA A 33 1.80 -3.50 -10.21
CA ALA A 33 3.18 -3.20 -9.84
C ALA A 33 3.76 -2.00 -10.60
N ASN A 34 3.31 -1.72 -11.82
CA ASN A 34 3.69 -0.48 -12.52
C ASN A 34 3.23 0.80 -11.80
N ARG A 35 2.22 0.74 -10.92
CA ARG A 35 1.76 1.91 -10.13
C ARG A 35 2.44 1.98 -8.76
N TYR A 36 3.21 0.97 -8.39
CA TYR A 36 3.95 0.89 -7.13
C TYR A 36 5.21 1.76 -7.16
N GLY A 37 5.64 2.22 -6.00
CA GLY A 37 7.00 2.70 -5.80
C GLY A 37 7.41 2.81 -4.34
N ASN A 38 8.61 3.34 -4.14
CA ASN A 38 9.12 3.66 -2.80
C ASN A 38 9.00 5.16 -2.55
N ILE A 39 8.55 5.56 -1.37
CA ILE A 39 8.59 6.96 -0.94
C ILE A 39 9.74 7.16 0.04
N GLY A 40 10.58 8.15 -0.25
CA GLY A 40 11.65 8.60 0.63
C GLY A 40 11.33 9.96 1.24
N MET A 41 11.56 10.10 2.53
CA MET A 41 11.37 11.33 3.31
C MET A 41 12.54 11.52 4.27
N CYS A 42 12.67 12.69 4.87
CA CYS A 42 13.70 12.95 5.89
C CYS A 42 15.13 12.66 5.37
N GLY A 43 15.47 13.22 4.20
CA GLY A 43 16.76 12.96 3.54
C GLY A 43 16.97 11.49 3.10
N GLY A 44 15.88 10.71 3.00
CA GLY A 44 15.91 9.27 2.69
C GLY A 44 16.11 8.37 3.90
N ALA A 45 16.18 8.92 5.13
CA ALA A 45 16.29 8.13 6.35
C ALA A 45 14.97 7.46 6.76
N ASN A 46 13.83 8.05 6.36
CA ASN A 46 12.51 7.51 6.56
C ASN A 46 11.81 7.29 5.22
N GLY A 47 10.83 6.41 5.20
CA GLY A 47 10.15 6.07 3.96
C GLY A 47 9.41 4.76 4.07
N GLY A 48 8.85 4.34 2.95
CA GLY A 48 8.08 3.12 2.87
C GLY A 48 7.54 2.89 1.48
N ASN A 49 6.49 2.10 1.42
CA ASN A 49 5.80 1.82 0.18
C ASN A 49 4.82 2.96 -0.15
N ALA A 50 4.69 3.27 -1.44
CA ALA A 50 3.69 4.20 -1.92
C ALA A 50 3.21 3.78 -3.31
N PHE A 51 2.10 4.33 -3.78
CA PHE A 51 1.60 4.02 -5.12
C PHE A 51 0.76 5.14 -5.70
N VAL A 52 0.68 5.15 -7.03
CA VAL A 52 0.04 6.21 -7.82
C VAL A 52 -1.48 6.04 -7.83
N ILE A 53 -2.17 7.09 -7.36
CA ILE A 53 -3.62 7.21 -7.37
C ILE A 53 -4.06 8.50 -8.05
N ARG A 54 -5.33 8.58 -8.39
CA ARG A 54 -5.98 9.85 -8.72
C ARG A 54 -6.59 10.41 -7.43
N PHE A 55 -6.21 11.63 -7.07
CA PHE A 55 -6.79 12.33 -5.91
C PHE A 55 -7.27 13.72 -6.35
N ASN A 56 -8.57 14.00 -6.18
CA ASN A 56 -9.20 15.25 -6.63
C ASN A 56 -8.86 15.61 -8.09
N GLY A 57 -8.89 14.60 -8.97
CA GLY A 57 -8.60 14.76 -10.40
C GLY A 57 -7.12 14.94 -10.77
N ARG A 58 -6.19 14.94 -9.79
CA ARG A 58 -4.75 15.13 -10.02
C ARG A 58 -3.95 13.84 -9.75
N PRO A 59 -2.80 13.65 -10.42
CA PRO A 59 -1.84 12.64 -10.05
C PRO A 59 -1.28 12.86 -8.65
N ALA A 60 -1.30 11.80 -7.86
CA ALA A 60 -0.77 11.80 -6.51
C ALA A 60 -0.24 10.41 -6.16
N VAL A 61 0.60 10.35 -5.12
CA VAL A 61 0.97 9.10 -4.47
C VAL A 61 0.36 9.05 -3.07
N ILE A 62 0.03 7.85 -2.65
CA ILE A 62 -0.49 7.58 -1.32
C ILE A 62 0.43 6.61 -0.57
N THR A 63 0.58 6.84 0.73
CA THR A 63 1.35 6.00 1.66
C THR A 63 0.71 6.02 3.05
N ALA A 64 1.26 5.26 3.99
CA ALA A 64 0.84 5.29 5.40
C ALA A 64 1.42 6.51 6.14
N GLY A 65 0.66 7.12 7.04
CA GLY A 65 1.04 8.32 7.77
C GLY A 65 2.16 8.13 8.78
N HIS A 66 2.21 6.98 9.46
CA HIS A 66 3.28 6.62 10.39
C HIS A 66 4.66 6.54 9.71
N THR A 67 4.74 6.57 8.37
CA THR A 67 6.03 6.64 7.67
C THR A 67 6.70 8.01 7.84
N LEU A 68 5.92 9.07 8.10
CA LEU A 68 6.40 10.44 8.30
C LEU A 68 6.27 10.91 9.76
N ILE A 69 5.17 10.53 10.41
CA ILE A 69 4.84 10.92 11.77
C ILE A 69 5.23 9.80 12.73
N ASP A 70 5.75 10.18 13.89
CA ASP A 70 6.00 9.27 14.99
C ASP A 70 4.71 8.98 15.77
N ASP A 71 4.37 7.70 15.88
CA ASP A 71 3.07 7.25 16.41
C ASP A 71 2.93 7.44 17.92
N GLU A 72 4.02 7.76 18.63
CA GLU A 72 4.01 8.00 20.07
C GLU A 72 3.90 9.49 20.39
N SER A 73 4.66 10.33 19.66
CA SER A 73 4.75 11.76 19.91
C SER A 73 3.80 12.61 19.05
N GLY A 74 3.35 12.10 17.91
CA GLY A 74 2.62 12.88 16.90
C GLY A 74 3.50 13.90 16.15
N GLU A 75 4.81 13.89 16.38
CA GLU A 75 5.76 14.78 15.74
C GLU A 75 6.24 14.20 14.40
N VAL A 76 6.69 15.09 13.51
CA VAL A 76 7.38 14.67 12.28
C VAL A 76 8.73 14.05 12.66
N LYS A 77 9.06 12.89 12.10
CA LYS A 77 10.29 12.11 12.43
C LYS A 77 11.62 12.82 12.10
N CYS A 78 11.58 14.00 11.50
CA CYS A 78 12.75 14.77 11.13
C CYS A 78 12.46 16.28 11.15
N ALA A 79 13.53 17.08 11.07
CA ALA A 79 13.42 18.52 10.91
C ALA A 79 12.66 18.88 9.62
N HIS A 80 11.92 19.98 9.66
CA HIS A 80 11.03 20.39 8.57
C HIS A 80 11.77 20.57 7.23
N GLU A 81 13.00 21.09 7.26
CA GLU A 81 13.85 21.27 6.08
C GLU A 81 14.27 19.96 5.40
N ASP A 82 14.27 18.84 6.14
CA ASP A 82 14.72 17.52 5.68
C ASP A 82 13.58 16.67 5.13
N VAL A 83 12.32 17.06 5.36
CA VAL A 83 11.15 16.22 4.99
C VAL A 83 11.14 15.88 3.50
N ARG A 84 11.51 16.85 2.65
CA ARG A 84 11.63 16.79 1.17
C ARG A 84 11.22 15.42 0.58
N PRO A 85 9.90 15.18 0.45
CA PRO A 85 9.40 13.89 0.06
C PRO A 85 9.70 13.64 -1.42
N SER A 86 10.10 12.42 -1.74
CA SER A 86 10.37 11.98 -3.12
C SER A 86 9.82 10.58 -3.35
N PHE A 87 9.42 10.30 -4.58
CA PHE A 87 8.88 9.02 -5.00
C PHE A 87 9.78 8.37 -6.05
N MET A 88 10.08 7.09 -5.88
CA MET A 88 10.81 6.26 -6.85
C MET A 88 9.81 5.32 -7.54
N PRO A 89 9.30 5.67 -8.73
CA PRO A 89 8.16 5.01 -9.34
C PRO A 89 8.48 3.68 -10.05
N ASN A 90 9.76 3.34 -10.20
CA ASN A 90 10.20 2.22 -11.03
C ASN A 90 10.93 1.12 -10.24
N VAL A 91 10.89 1.17 -8.91
CA VAL A 91 11.57 0.21 -8.03
C VAL A 91 11.07 -1.23 -8.18
N ALA A 92 9.88 -1.46 -8.74
CA ALA A 92 9.38 -2.79 -9.10
C ALA A 92 10.25 -3.50 -10.17
N HIS A 93 11.00 -2.73 -10.94
CA HIS A 93 11.90 -3.20 -12.00
C HIS A 93 13.36 -3.31 -11.53
N TYR A 94 13.63 -3.09 -10.24
CA TYR A 94 14.99 -3.14 -9.71
C TYR A 94 15.49 -4.58 -9.56
N ASP A 95 16.62 -4.87 -10.21
CA ASP A 95 17.36 -6.12 -10.05
C ASP A 95 18.67 -5.87 -9.28
N PRO A 96 18.81 -6.38 -8.04
CA PRO A 96 20.03 -6.22 -7.24
C PRO A 96 21.24 -7.00 -7.82
N HIS A 97 21.01 -7.98 -8.70
CA HIS A 97 22.04 -8.86 -9.25
C HIS A 97 22.53 -8.44 -10.65
N THR A 98 21.79 -7.56 -11.33
CA THR A 98 22.13 -7.09 -12.68
C THR A 98 22.32 -5.57 -12.70
N PRO A 99 23.50 -5.06 -12.30
CA PRO A 99 23.69 -3.62 -12.19
C PRO A 99 24.04 -3.00 -13.56
N ARG A 100 23.42 -1.84 -13.87
CA ARG A 100 23.94 -0.71 -14.68
C ARG A 100 23.33 -0.35 -16.05
N THR A 101 22.46 -1.14 -16.69
CA THR A 101 21.94 -0.71 -18.01
C THR A 101 20.75 0.25 -17.94
N ASP A 102 19.97 0.23 -16.84
CA ASP A 102 18.72 1.00 -16.72
C ASP A 102 18.59 1.76 -15.38
N ASP A 103 19.71 2.09 -14.73
CA ASP A 103 19.73 2.80 -13.44
C ASP A 103 18.95 4.12 -13.52
N ASP A 104 19.02 4.84 -14.65
CA ASP A 104 18.27 6.09 -14.86
C ASP A 104 16.75 5.87 -14.83
N PHE A 105 16.27 4.73 -15.35
CA PHE A 105 14.85 4.38 -15.31
C PHE A 105 14.46 3.94 -13.90
N VAL A 106 15.17 2.95 -13.34
CA VAL A 106 14.80 2.31 -12.07
C VAL A 106 14.97 3.24 -10.87
N LEU A 107 16.04 4.04 -10.87
CA LEU A 107 16.35 4.99 -9.79
C LEU A 107 15.75 6.38 -10.01
N ARG A 108 14.89 6.55 -11.02
CA ARG A 108 14.15 7.79 -11.24
C ARG A 108 13.50 8.25 -9.95
N ARG A 109 13.59 9.55 -9.68
CA ARG A 109 12.95 10.21 -8.54
C ARG A 109 12.05 11.32 -9.01
N VAL A 110 10.89 11.41 -8.40
CA VAL A 110 9.91 12.47 -8.61
C VAL A 110 9.69 13.19 -7.30
N ASP A 111 9.86 14.51 -7.31
CA ASP A 111 9.59 15.33 -6.13
C ASP A 111 8.09 15.39 -5.83
N LEU A 112 7.78 15.49 -4.54
CA LEU A 112 6.42 15.46 -4.02
C LEU A 112 6.09 16.77 -3.30
N GLN A 113 4.84 17.22 -3.43
CA GLN A 113 4.35 18.44 -2.78
C GLN A 113 4.16 18.22 -1.27
N TYR A 114 4.81 19.05 -0.46
CA TYR A 114 4.64 19.13 0.99
C TYR A 114 3.91 20.43 1.38
N PRO A 115 2.97 20.42 2.35
CA PRO A 115 2.53 19.27 3.16
C PRO A 115 1.55 18.34 2.42
N PRO A 116 1.52 17.04 2.77
CA PRO A 116 0.54 16.11 2.23
C PRO A 116 -0.88 16.40 2.74
N VAL A 117 -1.85 15.90 1.99
CA VAL A 117 -3.24 15.81 2.44
C VAL A 117 -3.31 14.83 3.62
N ASN A 118 -4.22 15.12 4.55
CA ASN A 118 -4.47 14.36 5.79
C ASN A 118 -3.37 14.41 6.86
N LEU A 119 -2.29 15.20 6.68
CA LEU A 119 -1.25 15.36 7.71
C LEU A 119 -1.82 15.73 9.08
N LYS A 120 -2.64 16.79 9.13
CA LYS A 120 -3.29 17.24 10.37
C LYS A 120 -4.28 16.23 10.93
N GLY A 121 -4.98 15.51 10.05
CA GLY A 121 -5.96 14.50 10.46
C GLY A 121 -5.28 13.32 11.13
N TYR A 122 -4.14 12.88 10.59
CA TYR A 122 -3.35 11.82 11.18
C TYR A 122 -2.72 12.23 12.51
N ILE A 123 -2.09 13.41 12.60
CA ILE A 123 -1.53 13.93 13.87
C ILE A 123 -2.61 13.98 14.96
N ALA A 124 -3.79 14.51 14.64
CA ALA A 124 -4.89 14.55 15.61
C ALA A 124 -5.33 13.15 16.08
N ALA A 125 -5.30 12.14 15.19
CA ALA A 125 -5.61 10.77 15.55
C ALA A 125 -4.56 10.18 16.51
N VAL A 126 -3.27 10.44 16.26
CA VAL A 126 -2.16 10.06 17.16
C VAL A 126 -2.34 10.70 18.54
N GLU A 127 -2.62 12.00 18.60
CA GLU A 127 -2.85 12.75 19.85
C GLU A 127 -4.02 12.19 20.68
N THR A 128 -5.03 11.59 20.02
CA THR A 128 -6.15 10.96 20.74
C THR A 128 -5.81 9.61 21.37
N GLY A 129 -4.73 8.96 20.93
CA GLY A 129 -4.32 7.61 21.37
C GLY A 129 -5.32 6.49 21.03
N ASN A 130 -6.36 6.77 20.23
CA ASN A 130 -7.34 5.77 19.81
C ASN A 130 -6.76 4.94 18.65
N THR A 131 -6.33 3.72 18.92
CA THR A 131 -5.70 2.83 17.94
C THR A 131 -6.54 2.61 16.67
N GLY A 132 -7.86 2.41 16.80
CA GLY A 132 -8.75 2.27 15.65
C GLY A 132 -8.90 3.55 14.84
N GLY A 133 -8.86 4.72 15.51
CA GLY A 133 -8.84 6.03 14.87
C GLY A 133 -7.51 6.33 14.17
N MET A 134 -6.39 5.94 14.79
CA MET A 134 -5.05 6.04 14.21
C MET A 134 -4.97 5.23 12.92
N THR A 135 -5.36 3.95 12.93
CA THR A 135 -5.37 3.12 11.71
C THR A 135 -6.29 3.71 10.65
N ALA A 136 -7.51 4.15 10.98
CA ALA A 136 -8.41 4.74 10.00
C ALA A 136 -7.87 6.03 9.36
N ALA A 137 -7.04 6.78 10.11
CA ALA A 137 -6.40 8.01 9.65
C ALA A 137 -4.99 7.80 9.07
N ASP A 138 -4.46 6.58 9.10
CA ASP A 138 -3.08 6.25 8.72
C ASP A 138 -2.89 6.21 7.21
N TRP A 139 -3.01 7.38 6.59
CA TRP A 139 -2.82 7.61 5.17
C TRP A 139 -2.40 9.06 4.90
N LEU A 140 -1.48 9.25 3.96
CA LEU A 140 -1.06 10.56 3.47
C LEU A 140 -1.06 10.55 1.96
N VAL A 141 -1.56 11.65 1.36
CA VAL A 141 -1.53 11.84 -0.09
C VAL A 141 -0.62 13.01 -0.43
N PHE A 142 0.38 12.74 -1.26
CA PHE A 142 1.28 13.75 -1.81
C PHE A 142 1.00 13.92 -3.30
N PHE A 143 0.86 15.16 -3.76
CA PHE A 143 0.76 15.42 -5.19
C PHE A 143 2.15 15.29 -5.84
N LEU A 144 2.18 14.72 -7.05
CA LEU A 144 3.39 14.62 -7.85
C LEU A 144 3.69 15.98 -8.50
N ASP A 145 4.97 16.41 -8.49
CA ASP A 145 5.39 17.60 -9.24
C ASP A 145 5.59 17.31 -10.74
N GLU A 146 5.71 16.05 -11.11
CA GLU A 146 5.78 15.56 -12.48
C GLU A 146 4.66 14.54 -12.75
N ASP A 147 3.94 14.68 -13.86
CA ASP A 147 2.94 13.68 -14.26
C ASP A 147 3.62 12.45 -14.88
N ILE A 148 3.74 11.38 -14.08
CA ILE A 148 4.28 10.08 -14.49
C ILE A 148 3.21 9.09 -14.98
N THR A 149 1.94 9.50 -15.04
CA THR A 149 0.83 8.58 -15.33
C THR A 149 0.76 8.20 -16.80
N THR A 150 1.38 9.01 -17.66
CA THR A 150 1.51 8.76 -19.10
C THR A 150 2.79 8.05 -19.49
N ASP A 151 3.66 7.72 -18.52
CA ASP A 151 4.87 6.91 -18.76
C ASP A 151 4.48 5.60 -19.44
N ILE A 152 5.25 5.22 -20.47
CA ILE A 152 5.17 3.89 -21.06
C ILE A 152 6.11 2.97 -20.27
N MET A 153 5.54 1.91 -19.72
CA MET A 153 6.25 0.92 -18.92
C MET A 153 6.94 -0.12 -19.84
N PRO A 154 7.89 -0.91 -19.34
CA PRO A 154 8.61 -1.90 -20.16
C PRO A 154 7.72 -2.94 -20.86
N ASP A 155 6.53 -3.20 -20.32
CA ASP A 155 5.49 -4.06 -20.92
C ASP A 155 4.69 -3.37 -22.05
N GLY A 156 4.99 -2.10 -22.34
CA GLY A 156 4.32 -1.30 -23.37
C GLY A 156 3.03 -0.62 -22.92
N HIS A 157 2.57 -0.84 -21.68
CA HIS A 157 1.37 -0.20 -21.16
C HIS A 157 1.66 1.18 -20.57
N GLN A 158 0.66 2.07 -20.60
CA GLN A 158 0.72 3.31 -19.82
C GLN A 158 0.57 3.00 -18.33
N ARG A 159 1.39 3.64 -17.49
CA ARG A 159 1.34 3.49 -16.02
C ARG A 159 -0.04 3.71 -15.45
N GLY A 160 -0.68 4.82 -15.81
CA GLY A 160 -2.01 5.19 -15.34
C GLY A 160 -2.13 5.34 -13.82
N PHE A 161 -3.34 5.09 -13.32
CA PHE A 161 -3.68 5.16 -11.90
C PHE A 161 -4.10 3.77 -11.41
N LEU A 162 -3.90 3.51 -10.12
CA LEU A 162 -4.61 2.43 -9.46
C LEU A 162 -6.06 2.85 -9.20
N GLN A 163 -7.01 2.06 -9.70
CA GLN A 163 -8.44 2.32 -9.51
C GLN A 163 -8.92 1.85 -8.15
N TYR A 164 -9.87 2.55 -7.55
CA TYR A 164 -10.51 2.12 -6.31
C TYR A 164 -11.34 0.86 -6.52
N SER A 165 -11.31 -0.03 -5.54
CA SER A 165 -12.23 -1.17 -5.45
C SER A 165 -13.68 -0.69 -5.47
N SER A 166 -14.52 -1.40 -6.22
CA SER A 166 -15.97 -1.17 -6.20
C SER A 166 -16.62 -1.70 -4.93
N ASN A 167 -15.97 -2.65 -4.25
CA ASN A 167 -16.42 -3.18 -2.97
C ASN A 167 -16.18 -2.12 -1.89
N ARG A 168 -17.27 -1.71 -1.24
CA ARG A 168 -17.30 -0.72 -0.14
C ARG A 168 -17.95 -1.29 1.11
N GLU A 169 -18.12 -2.60 1.20
CA GLU A 169 -18.79 -3.25 2.31
C GLU A 169 -17.97 -3.07 3.60
N SER A 170 -18.69 -2.80 4.69
CA SER A 170 -18.13 -2.64 6.04
C SER A 170 -17.78 -3.97 6.71
N PHE A 171 -18.33 -5.07 6.19
CA PHE A 171 -18.17 -6.42 6.72
C PHE A 171 -18.08 -7.39 5.55
N ASP A 172 -16.89 -7.86 5.24
CA ASP A 172 -16.62 -8.82 4.18
C ASP A 172 -15.37 -9.65 4.48
N THR A 173 -15.24 -10.76 3.76
CA THR A 173 -14.06 -11.63 3.77
C THR A 173 -13.70 -12.01 2.34
N GLY A 174 -12.46 -12.44 2.14
CA GLY A 174 -12.02 -12.95 0.84
C GLY A 174 -10.50 -12.95 0.75
N GLN A 175 -9.99 -12.80 -0.47
CA GLN A 175 -8.57 -12.71 -0.74
C GLN A 175 -8.16 -11.30 -1.17
N LEU A 176 -6.98 -10.87 -0.71
CA LEU A 176 -6.27 -9.69 -1.17
C LEU A 176 -4.91 -10.06 -1.74
N TYR A 177 -4.39 -9.14 -2.53
CA TYR A 177 -3.03 -9.14 -3.01
C TYR A 177 -2.29 -8.02 -2.32
N LEU A 178 -1.22 -8.34 -1.60
CA LEU A 178 -0.29 -7.32 -1.09
C LEU A 178 0.84 -7.19 -2.09
N ILE A 179 1.08 -5.97 -2.60
CA ILE A 179 2.30 -5.64 -3.36
C ILE A 179 3.10 -4.60 -2.58
N GLY A 180 4.37 -4.90 -2.35
CA GLY A 180 5.25 -4.03 -1.60
C GLY A 180 6.64 -4.58 -1.42
N MET A 181 7.51 -3.76 -0.84
CA MET A 181 8.85 -4.12 -0.45
C MET A 181 8.95 -4.20 1.06
N HIS A 182 9.94 -4.96 1.49
CA HIS A 182 10.39 -5.02 2.87
C HIS A 182 11.91 -5.21 2.87
N ARG A 183 12.53 -5.03 4.02
CA ARG A 183 13.97 -5.20 4.16
C ARG A 183 14.26 -6.70 4.33
N ASP A 184 14.37 -7.44 3.23
CA ASP A 184 14.84 -8.83 3.32
C ASP A 184 16.35 -8.83 3.63
N LEU A 185 16.78 -9.69 4.56
CA LEU A 185 18.13 -9.73 5.12
C LEU A 185 19.15 -10.40 4.17
N GLY A 186 18.69 -11.00 3.07
CA GLY A 186 19.53 -11.75 2.11
C GLY A 186 19.72 -11.09 0.74
N ASP A 187 18.66 -10.50 0.16
CA ASP A 187 18.59 -10.23 -1.29
C ASP A 187 18.54 -8.74 -1.68
N GLY A 188 18.64 -7.83 -0.70
CA GLY A 188 18.51 -6.39 -0.96
C GLY A 188 17.06 -5.93 -1.05
N ILE A 189 16.82 -4.80 -1.72
CA ILE A 189 15.47 -4.21 -1.85
C ILE A 189 14.77 -4.89 -3.03
N VAL A 190 13.91 -5.88 -2.76
CA VAL A 190 13.09 -6.56 -3.78
C VAL A 190 11.62 -6.26 -3.53
N VAL A 191 10.87 -6.04 -4.61
CA VAL A 191 9.42 -5.87 -4.57
C VAL A 191 8.77 -7.22 -4.71
N HIS A 192 7.85 -7.52 -3.80
CA HIS A 192 7.15 -8.79 -3.77
C HIS A 192 5.66 -8.58 -3.93
N TYR A 193 4.99 -9.67 -4.30
CA TYR A 193 3.56 -9.83 -4.12
C TYR A 193 3.26 -11.09 -3.32
N GLN A 194 2.10 -11.12 -2.69
CA GLN A 194 1.56 -12.30 -2.03
C GLN A 194 0.04 -12.24 -2.06
N ARG A 195 -0.59 -13.40 -2.01
CA ARG A 195 -2.03 -13.54 -1.78
C ARG A 195 -2.21 -13.74 -0.28
N CYS A 196 -3.27 -13.18 0.29
CA CYS A 196 -3.63 -13.51 1.65
C CYS A 196 -5.12 -13.32 1.89
N ASP A 197 -5.63 -14.05 2.88
CA ASP A 197 -7.00 -13.87 3.32
C ASP A 197 -7.15 -12.56 4.10
N TYR A 198 -8.34 -11.98 4.03
CA TYR A 198 -8.71 -10.80 4.78
C TYR A 198 -10.11 -10.90 5.39
N ALA A 199 -10.31 -10.07 6.40
CA ALA A 199 -11.59 -9.78 7.01
C ALA A 199 -11.70 -8.28 7.25
N ASN A 200 -12.77 -7.68 6.77
CA ASN A 200 -13.15 -6.34 7.16
C ASN A 200 -14.12 -6.43 8.34
N LEU A 201 -13.70 -5.89 9.47
CA LEU A 201 -14.44 -6.03 10.73
C LEU A 201 -15.20 -4.75 11.12
N ALA A 202 -15.04 -3.68 10.34
CA ALA A 202 -15.77 -2.41 10.37
C ALA A 202 -15.08 -1.42 9.42
N ASN A 203 -15.69 -0.24 9.20
CA ASN A 203 -15.10 0.86 8.40
C ASN A 203 -13.77 1.44 8.96
N LEU A 204 -13.23 0.93 10.06
CA LEU A 204 -12.02 1.45 10.69
C LEU A 204 -10.75 0.79 10.18
N SER A 205 -10.81 -0.49 9.83
CA SER A 205 -9.62 -1.27 9.46
C SER A 205 -10.00 -2.52 8.68
N ILE A 206 -9.22 -2.84 7.66
CA ILE A 206 -9.20 -4.17 7.06
C ILE A 206 -8.12 -4.99 7.78
N GLN A 207 -8.48 -6.18 8.22
CA GLN A 207 -7.55 -7.13 8.82
C GLN A 207 -7.13 -8.14 7.75
N HIS A 208 -5.85 -8.53 7.70
CA HIS A 208 -5.35 -9.51 6.73
C HIS A 208 -4.22 -10.38 7.30
N VAL A 209 -3.99 -11.57 6.71
CA VAL A 209 -2.99 -12.55 7.20
C VAL A 209 -1.71 -12.60 6.36
N CYS A 210 -1.49 -11.61 5.49
CA CYS A 210 -0.25 -11.52 4.70
C CYS A 210 0.99 -11.52 5.59
N ASP A 211 2.09 -12.12 5.13
CA ASP A 211 3.40 -12.04 5.75
C ASP A 211 3.98 -10.63 5.63
N THR A 212 4.01 -9.90 6.74
CA THR A 212 4.54 -8.53 6.79
C THR A 212 5.76 -8.43 7.69
N LEU A 213 6.76 -7.69 7.23
CA LEU A 213 8.01 -7.39 7.93
C LEU A 213 8.18 -5.87 8.10
N PRO A 214 9.05 -5.41 9.02
CA PRO A 214 9.43 -4.00 9.06
C PRO A 214 9.82 -3.48 7.68
N GLY A 215 9.20 -2.38 7.26
CA GLY A 215 9.35 -1.80 5.92
C GLY A 215 8.18 -2.08 4.97
N THR A 216 7.25 -2.99 5.29
CA THR A 216 6.01 -3.22 4.51
C THR A 216 4.98 -2.10 4.64
N SER A 217 5.14 -1.19 5.60
CA SER A 217 4.32 0.01 5.77
C SER A 217 4.03 0.74 4.46
N GLY A 218 2.76 1.03 4.21
CA GLY A 218 2.31 1.69 2.99
C GLY A 218 2.07 0.75 1.79
N SER A 219 2.28 -0.57 1.93
CA SER A 219 2.10 -1.52 0.82
C SER A 219 0.66 -1.48 0.32
N MET A 220 0.47 -1.69 -0.98
CA MET A 220 -0.87 -1.72 -1.53
C MET A 220 -1.53 -3.05 -1.23
N LEU A 221 -2.79 -3.00 -0.80
CA LEU A 221 -3.67 -4.16 -0.70
C LEU A 221 -4.77 -4.03 -1.73
N LEU A 222 -4.89 -5.05 -2.57
CA LEU A 222 -5.68 -5.02 -3.79
C LEU A 222 -6.69 -6.17 -3.82
N SER A 223 -7.87 -5.93 -4.37
CA SER A 223 -8.85 -6.97 -4.70
C SER A 223 -8.86 -7.23 -6.20
N MET A 224 -9.01 -8.50 -6.60
CA MET A 224 -9.25 -8.86 -8.00
C MET A 224 -10.71 -8.56 -8.37
N GLU A 225 -10.93 -7.72 -9.37
CA GLU A 225 -12.25 -7.32 -9.88
C GLU A 225 -12.21 -7.27 -11.40
N ASP A 226 -13.05 -8.07 -12.06
CA ASP A 226 -13.16 -8.13 -13.53
C ASP A 226 -11.82 -8.40 -14.24
N GLY A 227 -10.91 -9.14 -13.60
CA GLY A 227 -9.58 -9.45 -14.14
C GLY A 227 -8.52 -8.36 -13.91
N GLU A 228 -8.82 -7.33 -13.12
CA GLU A 228 -7.89 -6.27 -12.73
C GLU A 228 -7.75 -6.18 -11.22
N LEU A 229 -6.57 -5.80 -10.74
CA LEU A 229 -6.35 -5.51 -9.32
C LEU A 229 -6.73 -4.07 -9.00
N ARG A 230 -7.60 -3.89 -8.00
CA ARG A 230 -8.12 -2.58 -7.57
C ARG A 230 -7.78 -2.28 -6.12
N PHE A 231 -7.51 -1.01 -5.84
CA PHE A 231 -7.11 -0.50 -4.54
C PHE A 231 -8.19 -0.70 -3.48
N ARG A 232 -7.90 -1.54 -2.49
CA ARG A 232 -8.79 -1.85 -1.37
C ARG A 232 -8.31 -1.23 -0.06
N ALA A 233 -7.01 -1.30 0.24
CA ALA A 233 -6.45 -0.78 1.48
C ALA A 233 -4.94 -0.49 1.40
N ILE A 234 -4.42 0.21 2.40
CA ILE A 234 -2.99 0.46 2.59
C ILE A 234 -2.56 -0.31 3.83
N HIS A 235 -1.52 -1.14 3.72
CA HIS A 235 -0.97 -1.80 4.89
C HIS A 235 -0.43 -0.77 5.88
N SER A 236 -0.88 -0.88 7.13
CA SER A 236 -0.58 0.06 8.22
C SER A 236 0.37 -0.59 9.23
N SER A 237 -0.09 -1.60 9.97
CA SER A 237 0.68 -2.15 11.08
C SER A 237 0.52 -3.67 11.20
N GLY A 238 1.53 -4.28 11.82
CA GLY A 238 1.48 -5.67 12.23
C GLY A 238 0.83 -5.81 13.60
N ARG A 239 -0.07 -6.80 13.75
CA ARG A 239 -0.75 -7.22 14.99
C ARG A 239 -1.80 -6.25 15.53
N PHE A 240 -3.06 -6.55 15.22
CA PHE A 240 -4.20 -5.94 15.90
C PHE A 240 -4.89 -6.94 16.83
N ASN A 241 -4.93 -6.60 18.12
CA ASN A 241 -5.88 -7.19 19.05
C ASN A 241 -7.25 -6.56 18.75
N GLY A 242 -7.98 -7.11 17.78
CA GLY A 242 -9.32 -6.66 17.44
C GLY A 242 -10.25 -6.56 18.64
N PRO A 243 -11.33 -5.74 18.59
CA PRO A 243 -12.32 -5.71 19.66
C PRO A 243 -12.89 -7.11 19.92
N GLU A 244 -13.04 -7.47 21.19
CA GLU A 244 -13.79 -8.64 21.63
C GLU A 244 -15.21 -8.55 21.03
N GLY A 245 -15.55 -9.41 20.05
CA GLY A 245 -16.87 -9.36 19.39
C GLY A 245 -16.91 -9.78 17.91
N ALA A 246 -15.79 -9.76 17.19
CA ALA A 246 -15.76 -10.25 15.80
C ALA A 246 -15.81 -11.79 15.67
N ALA A 247 -15.46 -12.52 16.73
CA ALA A 247 -15.39 -13.99 16.74
C ALA A 247 -16.77 -14.69 16.76
N ASP A 248 -17.85 -13.95 17.06
CA ASP A 248 -19.21 -14.52 17.18
C ASP A 248 -20.00 -14.53 15.85
N ARG A 249 -19.35 -14.23 14.72
CA ARG A 249 -19.99 -14.25 13.40
C ARG A 249 -19.44 -15.42 12.58
N HIS A 250 -20.30 -16.37 12.23
CA HIS A 250 -20.05 -17.54 11.35
C HIS A 250 -19.54 -17.20 9.91
N ILE A 251 -19.14 -15.95 9.66
CA ILE A 251 -18.59 -15.47 8.38
C ILE A 251 -17.08 -15.79 8.29
N PHE A 252 -16.45 -16.21 9.39
CA PHE A 252 -14.99 -16.37 9.52
C PHE A 252 -14.51 -17.81 9.67
N ASP A 253 -15.33 -18.82 9.34
CA ASP A 253 -14.97 -20.25 9.50
C ASP A 253 -13.74 -20.67 8.68
N HIS A 254 -13.36 -19.87 7.66
CA HIS A 254 -12.22 -20.12 6.78
C HIS A 254 -10.96 -19.31 7.13
N VAL A 255 -11.01 -18.40 8.11
CA VAL A 255 -9.90 -17.49 8.41
C VAL A 255 -9.28 -17.82 9.79
N PRO A 256 -7.95 -17.72 9.97
CA PRO A 256 -7.31 -18.05 11.24
C PRO A 256 -7.93 -17.32 12.44
N GLN A 257 -8.33 -18.09 13.45
CA GLN A 257 -8.94 -17.54 14.68
C GLN A 257 -7.90 -16.90 15.61
N ASP A 258 -6.62 -17.21 15.42
CA ASP A 258 -5.51 -16.61 16.17
C ASP A 258 -5.25 -15.17 15.71
N ARG A 259 -5.76 -14.22 16.49
CA ARG A 259 -5.62 -12.78 16.25
C ARG A 259 -4.17 -12.29 16.23
N SER A 260 -3.22 -13.04 16.80
CA SER A 260 -1.81 -12.65 16.79
C SER A 260 -1.16 -12.70 15.40
N GLN A 261 -1.85 -13.33 14.44
CA GLN A 261 -1.41 -13.48 13.05
C GLN A 261 -2.00 -12.41 12.11
N TRP A 262 -2.83 -11.50 12.64
CA TRP A 262 -3.53 -10.51 11.81
C TRP A 262 -2.83 -9.17 11.78
N ASN A 263 -2.75 -8.61 10.58
CA ASN A 263 -2.23 -7.29 10.30
C ASN A 263 -3.37 -6.33 9.99
N SER A 264 -3.15 -5.04 10.20
CA SER A 264 -4.13 -3.98 9.97
C SER A 264 -3.79 -3.13 8.76
N ALA A 265 -4.85 -2.73 8.07
CA ALA A 265 -4.78 -1.87 6.91
C ALA A 265 -5.83 -0.77 6.95
N THR A 266 -5.44 0.41 6.48
CA THR A 266 -6.29 1.58 6.31
C THR A 266 -7.18 1.38 5.08
N PRO A 267 -8.52 1.32 5.21
CA PRO A 267 -9.39 1.09 4.06
C PRO A 267 -9.33 2.24 3.06
N ALA A 268 -9.28 1.94 1.77
CA ALA A 268 -9.30 2.93 0.69
C ALA A 268 -10.57 3.81 0.72
N LEU A 269 -11.65 3.31 1.34
CA LEU A 269 -12.88 4.06 1.58
C LEU A 269 -12.62 5.39 2.31
N ARG A 270 -11.68 5.44 3.25
CA ARG A 270 -11.34 6.67 4.00
C ARG A 270 -10.69 7.74 3.11
N VAL A 271 -9.91 7.29 2.15
CA VAL A 271 -9.29 8.14 1.14
C VAL A 271 -10.34 8.65 0.17
N PHE A 272 -11.24 7.77 -0.27
CA PHE A 272 -12.37 8.12 -1.15
C PHE A 272 -13.32 9.14 -0.49
N GLU A 273 -13.70 8.92 0.77
CA GLU A 273 -14.50 9.82 1.61
C GLU A 273 -13.91 11.24 1.70
N ALA A 274 -12.58 11.37 1.64
CA ALA A 274 -11.91 12.66 1.67
C ALA A 274 -11.91 13.38 0.31
N GLN A 275 -12.11 12.65 -0.80
CA GLN A 275 -12.20 13.21 -2.16
C GLN A 275 -13.61 13.66 -2.52
N ASP A 276 -14.62 12.98 -1.98
CA ASP A 276 -16.02 13.21 -2.31
C ASP A 276 -16.77 13.91 -1.15
N PRO A 277 -17.03 15.23 -1.24
CA PRO A 277 -17.78 15.96 -0.23
C PRO A 277 -19.24 15.49 -0.08
N GLU A 278 -19.81 14.82 -1.07
CA GLU A 278 -21.19 14.28 -0.99
C GLU A 278 -21.26 13.01 -0.16
N PHE A 279 -20.16 12.26 -0.05
CA PHE A 279 -20.11 11.03 0.76
C PHE A 279 -20.26 11.31 2.27
N ARG A 280 -19.82 12.49 2.75
CA ARG A 280 -20.04 12.94 4.15
C ARG A 280 -21.52 13.12 4.52
N ARG A 281 -22.44 12.98 3.57
CA ARG A 281 -23.89 13.14 3.77
C ARG A 281 -24.67 11.84 3.75
N LEU A 282 -24.03 10.69 3.59
CA LEU A 282 -24.72 9.41 3.69
C LEU A 282 -24.84 9.03 5.18
N PRO A 283 -26.07 8.76 5.67
CA PRO A 283 -26.39 8.58 7.09
C PRO A 283 -25.82 7.30 7.70
#